data_AF-A0A1C5T5J4-F1
#
_entry.id   AF-A0A1C5T5J4-F1
#
_cell.length_a   1.000
_cell.length_b   1.000
_cell.length_c   1.000
_cell.angle_alpha   90.00
_cell.angle_beta   90.00
_cell.angle_gamma   90.00
#
_symmetry.space_group_name_H-M   'P 1'
#
loop_
_entity.id
_entity.type
_entity.pdbx_description
1 polymer ?
#
loop_
_entity_poly.entity_id
_entity_poly.type
_entity_poly.pdbx_seq_one_letter_code
_entity_poly.pdbx_strand_id
1 'polypeptide(L)'
;MKKKTLVPLIVFLLGICLASLVVYKTDTHEKEQSRTTAQLNVITYGERIKNEITNGIEITDVLKQLLISENGEINQFDTIAENIMSDSVESVQLAPAGIVTDIYPAEGNETGKIDLIHDKDRGEISIYARDHHTIVTQGPFELKQGRLSENSDNLI
;
A
#
# COMPACT_ATOMS: atom_id res chain seq x y z
N MET A 1 -43.88 -19.13 57.99
CA MET A 1 -42.62 -18.44 57.64
C MET A 1 -42.30 -18.38 56.13
N LYS A 2 -42.87 -19.24 55.26
CA LYS A 2 -42.50 -19.30 53.82
C LYS A 2 -42.86 -18.08 52.95
N LYS A 3 -43.90 -17.29 53.30
CA LYS A 3 -44.34 -16.13 52.50
C LYS A 3 -43.47 -14.87 52.68
N LYS A 4 -42.84 -14.66 53.85
CA LYS A 4 -42.04 -13.44 54.13
C LYS A 4 -40.71 -13.42 53.38
N THR A 5 -40.15 -14.58 53.02
CA THR A 5 -38.88 -14.71 52.29
C THR A 5 -39.06 -14.86 50.77
N LEU A 6 -40.29 -15.07 50.29
CA LEU A 6 -40.56 -15.27 48.87
C LEU A 6 -40.40 -13.98 48.05
N VAL A 7 -40.91 -12.86 48.57
CA VAL A 7 -40.80 -11.54 47.93
C VAL A 7 -39.34 -11.12 47.72
N PRO A 8 -38.46 -11.12 48.75
CA PRO A 8 -37.06 -10.76 48.54
C PRO A 8 -36.32 -11.74 47.62
N LEU A 9 -36.69 -13.03 47.62
CA LEU A 9 -36.12 -14.01 46.69
C LEU A 9 -36.48 -13.69 45.23
N ILE A 10 -37.75 -13.34 44.95
CA ILE A 10 -38.19 -12.95 43.61
C ILE A 10 -37.47 -11.67 43.15
N VAL A 11 -37.37 -10.66 44.02
CA VAL A 11 -36.65 -9.41 43.71
C VAL A 11 -35.18 -9.69 43.40
N PHE A 12 -34.54 -10.57 44.18
CA PHE A 12 -33.15 -10.98 43.96
C PHE A 12 -32.97 -11.70 42.61
N LEU A 13 -33.85 -12.65 42.28
CA LEU A 13 -33.80 -13.36 41.00
C LEU A 13 -34.06 -12.43 39.81
N LEU A 14 -34.99 -11.49 39.94
CA LEU A 14 -35.24 -10.47 38.92
C LEU A 14 -34.02 -9.55 38.74
N GLY A 15 -33.36 -9.16 39.84
CA GLY A 15 -32.12 -8.39 39.79
C GLY A 15 -31.00 -9.13 39.04
N ILE A 16 -30.80 -10.42 39.32
CA ILE A 16 -29.83 -11.26 38.60
C ILE A 16 -30.22 -11.38 37.12
N CYS A 17 -31.50 -11.59 36.81
CA CYS A 17 -31.98 -11.71 35.45
C CYS A 17 -31.72 -10.43 34.65
N LEU A 18 -32.05 -9.27 35.21
CA LEU A 18 -31.80 -7.96 34.59
C LEU A 18 -30.31 -7.68 34.42
N ALA A 19 -29.49 -7.94 35.44
CA ALA A 19 -28.04 -7.77 35.35
C ALA A 19 -27.44 -8.68 34.25
N SER A 20 -27.88 -9.94 34.18
CA SER A 20 -27.42 -10.89 33.16
C SER A 20 -27.82 -10.45 31.75
N LEU A 21 -29.03 -9.90 31.59
CA LEU A 21 -29.50 -9.37 30.30
C LEU A 21 -28.67 -8.17 29.85
N VAL A 22 -28.38 -7.23 30.76
CA VAL A 22 -27.52 -6.08 30.47
C VAL A 22 -26.12 -6.55 30.07
N VAL A 23 -25.49 -7.43 30.84
CA VAL A 23 -24.17 -7.99 30.53
C VAL A 23 -24.16 -8.67 29.16
N TYR A 24 -25.16 -9.50 28.87
CA TYR A 24 -25.27 -10.18 27.57
C TYR A 24 -25.38 -9.18 26.41
N LYS A 25 -26.24 -8.15 26.54
CA LYS A 25 -26.40 -7.13 25.50
C LYS A 25 -25.14 -6.31 25.31
N THR A 26 -24.47 -5.91 26.38
CA THR A 26 -23.20 -5.17 26.31
C THR A 26 -22.11 -5.99 25.64
N ASP A 27 -21.91 -7.25 26.03
CA ASP A 27 -20.90 -8.14 25.41
C ASP A 27 -21.17 -8.34 23.90
N THR A 28 -22.44 -8.50 23.50
CA THR A 28 -22.77 -8.60 22.07
C THR A 28 -22.46 -7.32 21.30
N HIS A 29 -22.76 -6.15 21.88
CA HIS A 29 -22.52 -4.86 21.25
C HIS A 29 -21.02 -4.55 21.12
N GLU A 30 -20.23 -4.83 22.17
CA GLU A 30 -18.77 -4.66 22.12
C GLU A 30 -18.13 -5.53 21.03
N LYS A 31 -18.59 -6.79 20.88
CA LYS A 31 -18.12 -7.70 19.83
C LYS A 31 -18.52 -7.21 18.43
N GLU A 32 -19.75 -6.74 18.25
CA GLU A 32 -20.21 -6.18 16.97
C GLU A 32 -19.46 -4.90 16.61
N GLN A 33 -19.22 -4.02 17.58
CA GLN A 33 -18.45 -2.80 17.39
C GLN A 33 -16.99 -3.13 17.03
N SER A 34 -16.35 -4.04 17.75
CA SER A 34 -14.99 -4.49 17.44
C SER A 34 -14.87 -5.07 16.03
N ARG A 35 -15.84 -5.90 15.61
CA ARG A 35 -15.91 -6.45 14.25
C ARG A 35 -16.08 -5.34 13.20
N THR A 36 -16.96 -4.39 13.46
CA THR A 36 -17.22 -3.26 12.54
C THR A 36 -15.97 -2.39 12.41
N THR A 37 -15.31 -2.05 13.51
CA THR A 37 -14.03 -1.32 13.49
C THR A 37 -12.95 -2.09 12.75
N ALA A 38 -12.82 -3.40 12.97
CA ALA A 38 -11.86 -4.23 12.23
C ALA A 38 -12.15 -4.23 10.72
N GLN A 39 -13.42 -4.34 10.31
CA GLN A 39 -13.83 -4.27 8.90
C GLN A 39 -13.52 -2.91 8.28
N LEU A 40 -13.85 -1.82 8.98
CA LEU A 40 -13.56 -0.46 8.52
C LEU A 40 -12.05 -0.26 8.37
N ASN A 41 -11.25 -0.70 9.34
CA ASN A 41 -9.79 -0.61 9.24
C ASN A 41 -9.25 -1.36 8.02
N VAL A 42 -9.69 -2.60 7.79
CA VAL A 42 -9.25 -3.40 6.62
C VAL A 42 -9.62 -2.72 5.31
N ILE A 43 -10.84 -2.18 5.20
CA ILE A 43 -11.29 -1.46 4.01
C ILE A 43 -10.45 -0.19 3.81
N THR A 44 -10.27 0.62 4.86
CA THR A 44 -9.50 1.85 4.80
C THR A 44 -8.04 1.61 4.41
N TYR A 45 -7.37 0.62 5.01
CA TYR A 45 -6.00 0.28 4.64
C TYR A 45 -5.91 -0.30 3.23
N GLY A 46 -6.85 -1.17 2.84
CA GLY A 46 -6.89 -1.74 1.49
C GLY A 46 -7.11 -0.68 0.41
N GLU A 47 -8.01 0.27 0.65
CA GLU A 47 -8.22 1.41 -0.24
C GLU A 47 -7.00 2.32 -0.32
N ARG A 48 -6.35 2.56 0.83
CA ARG A 48 -5.11 3.35 0.87
C ARG A 48 -4.01 2.72 0.04
N ILE A 49 -3.72 1.43 0.23
CA ILE A 49 -2.71 0.69 -0.54
C ILE A 49 -3.03 0.74 -2.04
N LYS A 50 -4.30 0.47 -2.40
CA LYS A 50 -4.75 0.55 -3.79
C LYS A 50 -4.48 1.93 -4.38
N ASN A 51 -4.82 3.00 -3.67
CA ASN A 51 -4.64 4.36 -4.16
C ASN A 51 -3.16 4.73 -4.28
N GLU A 52 -2.32 4.32 -3.34
CA GLU A 52 -0.86 4.55 -3.38
C GLU A 52 -0.22 3.83 -4.59
N ILE A 53 -0.61 2.58 -4.87
CA ILE A 53 -0.17 1.83 -6.05
C ILE A 53 -0.68 2.48 -7.35
N THR A 54 -1.97 2.82 -7.40
CA THR A 54 -2.56 3.48 -8.58
C THR A 54 -1.85 4.79 -8.89
N ASN A 55 -1.51 5.59 -7.88
CA ASN A 55 -0.79 6.84 -8.08
C ASN A 55 0.63 6.62 -8.66
N GLY A 56 1.36 5.61 -8.18
CA GLY A 56 2.66 5.22 -8.76
C GLY A 56 2.57 4.79 -10.23
N ILE A 57 1.51 4.05 -10.58
CA ILE A 57 1.22 3.66 -11.97
C ILE A 57 0.90 4.89 -12.83
N GLU A 58 0.08 5.82 -12.33
CA GLU A 58 -0.27 7.06 -13.05
C GLU A 58 0.97 7.92 -13.33
N ILE A 59 1.88 8.05 -12.36
CA ILE A 59 3.19 8.72 -12.54
C ILE A 59 4.02 8.03 -13.63
N THR A 60 4.08 6.70 -13.60
CA THR A 60 4.79 5.89 -14.60
C THR A 60 4.21 6.10 -16.01
N ASP A 61 2.88 6.15 -16.13
CA ASP A 61 2.21 6.40 -17.40
C ASP A 61 2.47 7.82 -17.92
N VAL A 62 2.51 8.84 -17.05
CA VAL A 62 2.89 10.21 -17.43
C VAL A 62 4.31 10.24 -18.00
N LEU A 63 5.28 9.63 -17.32
CA LEU A 63 6.67 9.56 -17.80
C LEU A 63 6.78 8.84 -19.14
N LYS A 64 6.04 7.74 -19.33
CA LYS A 64 5.96 7.04 -20.62
C LYS A 64 5.40 7.94 -21.73
N GLN A 65 4.34 8.68 -21.47
CA GLN A 65 3.78 9.59 -22.49
C GLN A 65 4.76 10.70 -22.85
N LEU A 66 5.50 11.23 -21.88
CA LEU A 66 6.56 12.22 -22.12
C LEU A 66 7.70 11.65 -22.97
N LEU A 67 8.16 10.43 -22.68
CA LEU A 67 9.14 9.74 -23.51
C LEU A 67 8.64 9.59 -24.96
N ILE A 68 7.38 9.20 -25.15
CA ILE A 68 6.80 9.07 -26.50
C ILE A 68 6.75 10.42 -27.22
N SER A 69 6.36 11.50 -26.55
CA SER A 69 6.26 12.83 -27.17
C SER A 69 7.61 13.44 -27.52
N GLU A 70 8.64 13.13 -26.73
CA GLU A 70 9.98 13.72 -26.83
C GLU A 70 10.99 12.74 -27.48
N ASN A 71 10.52 11.78 -28.29
CA ASN A 71 11.34 10.82 -29.04
C ASN A 71 12.33 10.00 -28.18
N GLY A 72 11.92 9.63 -26.97
CA GLY A 72 12.67 8.77 -26.05
C GLY A 72 13.57 9.50 -25.07
N GLU A 73 13.55 10.83 -25.04
CA GLU A 73 14.35 11.64 -24.11
C GLU A 73 13.45 12.52 -23.24
N ILE A 74 13.75 12.65 -21.95
CA ILE A 74 13.08 13.64 -21.09
C ILE A 74 14.09 14.73 -20.74
N ASN A 75 13.93 15.89 -21.38
CA ASN A 75 14.66 17.09 -20.99
C ASN A 75 14.15 17.57 -19.61
N GLN A 76 15.07 17.96 -18.72
CA GLN A 76 14.75 18.43 -17.36
C GLN A 76 14.05 17.36 -16.50
N PHE A 77 14.52 16.11 -16.58
CA PHE A 77 13.97 14.98 -15.81
C PHE A 77 13.76 15.30 -14.32
N ASP A 78 14.78 15.83 -13.63
CA ASP A 78 14.69 16.16 -12.20
C ASP A 78 13.53 17.13 -11.89
N THR A 79 13.37 18.18 -12.69
CA THR A 79 12.28 19.15 -12.51
C THR A 79 10.92 18.52 -12.72
N ILE A 80 10.79 17.67 -13.75
CA ILE A 80 9.52 16.99 -14.03
C ILE A 80 9.21 16.00 -12.91
N ALA A 81 10.18 15.18 -12.53
CA ALA A 81 10.09 14.22 -11.44
C ALA A 81 9.66 14.88 -10.14
N GLU A 82 10.32 15.98 -9.73
CA GLU A 82 9.97 16.76 -8.54
C GLU A 82 8.49 17.18 -8.51
N ASN A 83 7.93 17.57 -9.67
CA ASN A 83 6.55 18.06 -9.75
C ASN A 83 5.50 16.94 -9.81
N ILE A 84 5.86 15.73 -10.24
CA ILE A 84 4.92 14.62 -10.38
C ILE A 84 5.02 13.59 -9.27
N MET A 85 6.13 13.56 -8.52
CA MET A 85 6.25 12.65 -7.37
C MET A 85 5.15 12.93 -6.33
N SER A 86 4.77 11.86 -5.64
CA SER A 86 3.89 11.92 -4.48
C SER A 86 4.58 11.32 -3.26
N ASP A 87 4.05 11.59 -2.07
CA ASP A 87 4.56 11.03 -0.81
C ASP A 87 4.64 9.49 -0.78
N SER A 88 3.89 8.78 -1.64
CA SER A 88 3.92 7.32 -1.75
C SER A 88 4.96 6.78 -2.74
N VAL A 89 5.70 7.63 -3.43
CA VAL A 89 6.73 7.24 -4.39
C VAL A 89 8.09 7.65 -3.87
N GLU A 90 8.97 6.67 -3.65
CA GLU A 90 10.29 6.89 -3.07
C GLU A 90 11.33 7.38 -4.08
N SER A 91 11.23 6.90 -5.33
CA SER A 91 12.00 7.42 -6.44
C SER A 91 11.32 7.12 -7.77
N VAL A 92 11.66 7.91 -8.79
CA VAL A 92 11.34 7.62 -10.20
C VAL A 92 12.63 7.49 -10.98
N GLN A 93 12.63 6.63 -12.00
CA GLN A 93 13.83 6.23 -12.74
C GLN A 93 13.57 6.16 -14.24
N LEU A 94 14.57 6.53 -15.05
CA LEU A 94 14.60 6.22 -16.47
C LEU A 94 15.68 5.18 -16.73
N ALA A 95 15.32 4.11 -17.42
CA ALA A 95 16.21 3.00 -17.70
C ALA A 95 16.27 2.66 -19.20
N PRO A 96 16.79 3.56 -20.06
CA PRO A 96 16.96 3.28 -21.47
C PRO A 96 17.82 2.02 -21.68
N ALA A 97 17.35 1.11 -22.54
CA ALA A 97 17.95 -0.21 -22.74
C ALA A 97 18.08 -1.05 -21.46
N GLY A 98 17.30 -0.74 -20.42
CA GLY A 98 17.34 -1.41 -19.12
C GLY A 98 18.42 -0.91 -18.17
N ILE A 99 19.18 0.12 -18.51
CA ILE A 99 20.21 0.70 -17.64
C ILE A 99 19.70 2.02 -17.07
N VAL A 100 19.61 2.13 -15.74
CA VAL A 100 19.13 3.35 -15.07
C VAL A 100 20.11 4.50 -15.28
N THR A 101 19.72 5.48 -16.10
CA THR A 101 20.52 6.69 -16.40
C THR A 101 20.16 7.83 -15.45
N ASP A 102 18.88 7.98 -15.17
CA ASP A 102 18.30 9.07 -14.40
C ASP A 102 17.48 8.53 -13.24
N ILE A 103 17.62 9.17 -12.09
CA ILE A 103 16.92 8.80 -10.85
C ILE A 103 16.68 10.04 -10.01
N TYR A 104 15.45 10.20 -9.55
CA TYR A 104 15.05 11.32 -8.71
C TYR A 104 14.25 10.82 -7.49
N PRO A 105 14.49 11.36 -6.27
CA PRO A 105 15.60 12.27 -5.94
C PRO A 105 16.92 11.52 -6.08
N ALA A 106 17.98 12.20 -6.53
CA ALA A 106 19.29 11.56 -6.71
C ALA A 106 19.95 11.25 -5.37
N GLU A 107 19.85 12.17 -4.41
CA GLU A 107 20.45 12.04 -3.07
C GLU A 107 19.86 10.84 -2.33
N GLY A 108 20.73 9.91 -1.92
CA GLY A 108 20.36 8.68 -1.20
C GLY A 108 19.89 7.54 -2.10
N ASN A 109 19.77 7.78 -3.40
CA ASN A 109 19.28 6.81 -4.38
C ASN A 109 20.34 6.39 -5.42
N GLU A 110 21.57 6.88 -5.31
CA GLU A 110 22.63 6.75 -6.31
C GLU A 110 23.00 5.30 -6.61
N THR A 111 22.90 4.42 -5.61
CA THR A 111 23.14 2.97 -5.77
C THR A 111 22.07 2.28 -6.60
N GLY A 112 20.95 2.95 -6.89
CA GLY A 112 19.90 2.49 -7.79
C GLY A 112 20.25 2.63 -9.28
N LYS A 113 21.37 3.28 -9.63
CA LYS A 113 21.85 3.35 -11.03
C LYS A 113 22.47 2.02 -11.48
N ILE A 114 21.62 1.03 -11.72
CA ILE A 114 22.00 -0.35 -12.05
C ILE A 114 21.52 -0.75 -13.45
N ASP A 115 22.04 -1.88 -13.94
CA ASP A 115 21.48 -2.60 -15.07
C ASP A 115 20.33 -3.48 -14.55
N LEU A 116 19.09 -3.07 -14.83
CA LEU A 116 17.89 -3.76 -14.37
C LEU A 116 17.77 -5.15 -14.98
N ILE A 117 18.20 -5.33 -16.23
CA ILE A 117 18.05 -6.59 -16.99
C ILE A 117 18.98 -7.68 -16.44
N HIS A 118 20.16 -7.28 -15.96
CA HIS A 118 21.14 -8.20 -15.41
C HIS A 118 21.19 -8.22 -13.88
N ASP A 119 20.39 -7.39 -13.20
CA ASP A 119 20.29 -7.42 -11.75
C ASP A 119 19.67 -8.74 -11.27
N LYS A 120 20.23 -9.31 -10.20
CA LYS A 120 19.80 -10.60 -9.67
C LYS A 120 18.35 -10.58 -9.16
N ASP A 121 17.92 -9.45 -8.59
CA ASP A 121 16.64 -9.34 -7.89
C ASP A 121 15.56 -8.72 -8.80
N ARG A 122 15.96 -7.88 -9.76
CA ARG A 122 15.06 -7.16 -10.68
C ARG A 122 15.06 -7.68 -12.12
N GLY A 123 16.05 -8.48 -12.52
CA GLY A 123 16.24 -8.95 -13.89
C GLY A 123 15.02 -9.63 -14.48
N GLU A 124 14.48 -10.63 -13.78
CA GLU A 124 13.34 -11.42 -14.28
C GLU A 124 12.11 -10.54 -14.53
N ILE A 125 11.74 -9.69 -13.56
CA ILE A 125 10.54 -8.86 -13.65
C ILE A 125 10.72 -7.73 -14.69
N SER A 126 11.93 -7.18 -14.80
CA SER A 126 12.30 -6.17 -15.80
C SER A 126 12.26 -6.73 -17.23
N ILE A 127 12.82 -7.92 -17.44
CA ILE A 127 12.74 -8.63 -18.73
C ILE A 127 11.29 -8.90 -19.09
N TYR A 128 10.48 -9.35 -18.14
CA TYR A 128 9.06 -9.59 -18.37
C TYR A 128 8.31 -8.32 -18.80
N ALA A 129 8.53 -7.19 -18.10
CA ALA A 129 7.93 -5.90 -18.43
C ALA A 129 8.25 -5.46 -19.85
N ARG A 130 9.55 -5.52 -20.22
CA ARG A 130 10.06 -5.17 -21.55
C ARG A 130 9.44 -6.04 -22.64
N ASP A 131 9.54 -7.36 -22.48
CA ASP A 131 9.14 -8.29 -23.54
C ASP A 131 7.62 -8.30 -23.77
N HIS A 132 6.84 -8.01 -22.73
CA HIS A 132 5.37 -8.00 -22.79
C HIS A 132 4.76 -6.59 -22.89
N HIS A 133 5.58 -5.53 -22.89
CA HIS A 133 5.14 -4.14 -22.97
C HIS A 133 4.04 -3.82 -21.94
N THR A 134 4.25 -4.26 -20.70
CA THR A 134 3.24 -4.16 -19.65
C THR A 134 3.86 -3.62 -18.36
N ILE A 135 3.04 -2.88 -17.61
CA ILE A 135 3.44 -2.41 -16.29
C ILE A 135 3.40 -3.60 -15.34
N VAL A 136 4.49 -3.81 -14.63
CA VAL A 136 4.60 -4.85 -13.61
C VAL A 136 4.80 -4.22 -12.25
N THR A 137 4.31 -4.90 -11.21
CA THR A 137 4.64 -4.59 -9.83
C THR A 137 5.35 -5.79 -9.21
N GLN A 138 6.39 -5.52 -8.44
CA GLN A 138 7.11 -6.55 -7.68
C GLN A 138 6.77 -6.38 -6.21
N GLY A 139 6.36 -7.48 -5.55
CA GLY A 139 6.14 -7.48 -4.10
C GLY A 139 7.41 -7.12 -3.31
N PRO A 140 7.29 -6.92 -1.98
CA PRO A 140 8.34 -6.27 -1.19
C PRO A 140 9.72 -6.91 -1.36
N PHE A 141 10.72 -6.08 -1.64
CA PHE A 141 12.11 -6.50 -1.72
C PHE A 141 13.03 -5.40 -1.19
N GLU A 142 14.28 -5.75 -0.91
CA GLU A 142 15.27 -4.77 -0.48
C GLU A 142 15.76 -3.97 -1.69
N LEU A 143 15.55 -2.66 -1.65
CA LEU A 143 16.18 -1.74 -2.58
C LEU A 143 17.69 -1.82 -2.38
N LYS A 144 18.48 -1.66 -3.47
CA LYS A 144 19.94 -1.48 -3.37
C LYS A 144 20.33 -0.23 -2.57
N GLN A 145 19.36 0.65 -2.33
CA GLN A 145 19.44 1.86 -1.50
C GLN A 145 19.26 1.56 0.00
N GLY A 146 19.10 0.28 0.37
CA GLY A 146 19.08 -0.19 1.76
C GLY A 146 17.74 -0.07 2.48
N ARG A 147 16.64 0.18 1.74
CA ARG A 147 15.26 0.31 2.27
C ARG A 147 14.35 -0.76 1.67
N LEU A 148 13.32 -1.18 2.41
CA LEU A 148 12.25 -2.03 1.88
C LEU A 148 11.29 -1.17 1.08
N SER A 149 11.02 -1.54 -0.17
CA SER A 149 10.13 -0.80 -1.06
C SER A 149 9.46 -1.72 -2.07
N GLU A 150 8.42 -1.21 -2.73
CA GLU A 150 7.68 -1.86 -3.79
C GLU A 150 7.98 -1.12 -5.09
N ASN A 151 8.40 -1.83 -6.15
CA ASN A 151 8.81 -1.21 -7.41
C ASN A 151 7.80 -1.50 -8.52
N SER A 152 7.44 -0.48 -9.28
CA SER A 152 6.65 -0.59 -10.51
C SER A 152 7.54 -0.26 -11.70
N ASP A 153 7.93 -1.28 -12.46
CA ASP A 153 8.79 -1.12 -13.63
C ASP A 153 7.95 -1.10 -14.91
N ASN A 154 8.24 -0.15 -15.79
CA ASN A 154 7.73 -0.13 -17.16
C ASN A 154 8.90 0.13 -18.10
N LEU A 155 9.41 -0.94 -18.70
CA LEU A 155 10.56 -0.89 -19.61
C LEU A 155 10.04 -0.86 -21.04
N ILE A 156 10.33 0.23 -21.76
CA ILE A 156 10.06 0.40 -23.19
C ILE A 156 11.37 0.22 -23.95
#